data_AF-A0A512RRX6-F1
#
_entry.id   AF-A0A512RRX6-F1
#
_cell.length_a   1.000
_cell.length_b   1.000
_cell.length_c   1.000
_cell.angle_alpha   90.00
_cell.angle_beta   90.00
_cell.angle_gamma   90.00
#
_symmetry.space_group_name_H-M   'P 1'
#
loop_
_entity.id
_entity.type
_entity.pdbx_description
1 polymer ?
#
loop_
_entity_poly.entity_id
_entity_poly.type
_entity_poly.pdbx_seq_one_letter_code
_entity_poly.pdbx_strand_id
1 'polypeptide(L)'
;MYKNDAFSDSFPIEELQRGNKAAFNLLFSEYYPILCFFAEKMLKDRFAAEEVVQGVMLKVWEKQADFEAFPSLKAFLYISTRNASLNYLDKLQRQRRRQSELEDASPASEEIILSSIFKAEAMREIYNAIEQLPEKYRKIMEMSFRDELKVNEIADRLSIPVNTVHKQKTRALLSLKKLLSTKSFQLLLTALKVI
;
A
#
# COMPACT_ATOMS: atom_id res chain seq x y z
N MET A 1 2.93 -12.39 28.94
CA MET A 1 4.22 -11.92 28.40
C MET A 1 4.13 -12.01 26.88
N TYR A 2 3.66 -10.96 26.21
CA TYR A 2 3.54 -10.98 24.75
C TYR A 2 4.92 -10.79 24.16
N LYS A 3 5.37 -11.78 23.38
CA LYS A 3 6.61 -11.73 22.62
C LYS A 3 6.49 -10.60 21.59
N ASN A 4 7.13 -9.51 21.94
CA ASN A 4 7.52 -8.43 21.05
C ASN A 4 8.82 -8.90 20.41
N ASP A 5 8.76 -9.57 19.26
CA ASP A 5 9.89 -9.88 18.37
C ASP A 5 9.37 -10.65 17.14
N ALA A 6 9.30 -9.99 15.97
CA ALA A 6 9.53 -10.56 14.62
C ALA A 6 9.03 -9.62 13.49
N PHE A 7 9.55 -8.40 13.42
CA PHE A 7 9.68 -7.72 12.13
C PHE A 7 11.16 -7.38 11.96
N SER A 8 11.93 -8.44 11.76
CA SER A 8 13.30 -8.29 11.27
C SER A 8 13.21 -7.78 9.84
N ASP A 9 13.84 -6.65 9.56
CA ASP A 9 14.15 -6.13 8.22
C ASP A 9 14.99 -7.11 7.36
N SER A 10 15.24 -8.34 7.83
CA SER A 10 15.86 -9.43 7.09
C SER A 10 14.83 -10.51 6.77
N PHE A 11 14.02 -10.28 5.73
CA PHE A 11 13.52 -11.43 4.98
C PHE A 11 14.75 -12.07 4.32
N PRO A 12 14.96 -13.40 4.39
CA PRO A 12 16.17 -14.02 3.87
C PRO A 12 16.15 -14.01 2.34
N ILE A 13 16.62 -12.90 1.75
CA ILE A 13 16.72 -12.70 0.29
C ILE A 13 17.57 -13.81 -0.32
N GLU A 14 18.62 -14.26 0.38
CA GLU A 14 19.44 -15.41 -0.03
C GLU A 14 18.62 -16.68 -0.23
N GLU A 15 17.62 -16.94 0.62
CA GLU A 15 16.76 -18.11 0.49
C GLU A 15 15.81 -18.00 -0.71
N LEU A 16 15.34 -16.79 -1.02
CA LEU A 16 14.59 -16.52 -2.25
C LEU A 16 15.47 -16.72 -3.50
N GLN A 17 16.70 -16.19 -3.48
CA GLN A 17 17.68 -16.34 -4.56
C GLN A 17 18.11 -17.81 -4.76
N ARG A 18 18.12 -18.61 -3.70
CA ARG A 18 18.34 -20.07 -3.79
C ARG A 18 17.12 -20.82 -4.34
N GLY A 19 15.95 -20.18 -4.41
CA GLY A 19 14.70 -20.79 -4.89
C GLY A 19 13.98 -21.60 -3.82
N ASN A 20 14.19 -21.26 -2.54
CA ASN A 20 13.53 -21.93 -1.44
C ASN A 20 12.01 -21.68 -1.49
N LYS A 21 11.26 -22.75 -1.77
CA LYS A 21 9.79 -22.70 -1.88
C LYS A 21 9.10 -22.25 -0.59
N ALA A 22 9.62 -22.61 0.58
CA ALA A 22 9.03 -22.20 1.85
C ALA A 22 9.20 -20.70 2.08
N ALA A 23 10.37 -20.15 1.74
CA ALA A 23 10.62 -18.71 1.81
C ALA A 23 9.69 -17.94 0.84
N PHE A 24 9.53 -18.42 -0.40
CA PHE A 24 8.60 -17.78 -1.33
C PHE A 24 7.14 -17.84 -0.85
N ASN A 25 6.69 -18.98 -0.32
CA ASN A 25 5.32 -19.12 0.19
C ASN A 25 5.05 -18.14 1.33
N LEU A 26 6.03 -17.95 2.23
CA LEU A 26 5.93 -16.99 3.32
C LEU A 26 5.79 -15.56 2.77
N LEU A 27 6.68 -15.17 1.85
CA LEU A 27 6.62 -13.88 1.17
C LEU A 27 5.28 -13.66 0.47
N PHE A 28 4.82 -14.66 -0.29
CA PHE A 28 3.58 -14.59 -1.04
C PHE A 28 2.40 -14.41 -0.08
N SER A 29 2.31 -15.21 0.99
CA SER A 29 1.23 -15.12 1.97
C SER A 29 1.16 -13.76 2.66
N GLU A 30 2.32 -13.14 2.91
CA GLU A 30 2.43 -11.87 3.61
C GLU A 30 2.21 -10.66 2.70
N TYR A 31 2.84 -10.66 1.52
CA TYR A 31 2.88 -9.49 0.64
C TYR A 31 1.83 -9.49 -0.47
N TYR A 32 1.35 -10.65 -0.93
CA TYR A 32 0.40 -10.70 -2.04
C TYR A 32 -0.89 -9.91 -1.75
N PRO A 33 -1.59 -10.11 -0.60
CA PRO A 33 -2.85 -9.42 -0.35
C PRO A 33 -2.69 -7.89 -0.26
N ILE A 34 -1.62 -7.43 0.41
CA ILE A 34 -1.38 -5.99 0.61
C ILE A 34 -0.91 -5.29 -0.66
N LEU A 35 -0.16 -5.98 -1.53
CA LEU A 35 0.23 -5.46 -2.83
C LEU A 35 -0.95 -5.43 -3.80
N CYS A 36 -1.84 -6.42 -3.77
CA CYS A 36 -3.07 -6.40 -4.57
C CYS A 36 -3.94 -5.21 -4.17
N PHE A 37 -4.13 -4.99 -2.87
CA PHE A 37 -4.86 -3.82 -2.38
C PHE A 37 -4.21 -2.50 -2.83
N PHE A 38 -2.88 -2.41 -2.74
CA PHE A 38 -2.12 -1.23 -3.18
C PHE A 38 -2.30 -0.96 -4.68
N ALA A 39 -2.16 -1.99 -5.52
CA ALA A 39 -2.35 -1.89 -6.97
C ALA A 39 -3.80 -1.58 -7.34
N GLU A 40 -4.78 -2.15 -6.64
CA GLU A 40 -6.20 -1.89 -6.87
C GLU A 40 -6.55 -0.41 -6.65
N LYS A 41 -5.96 0.24 -5.64
CA LYS A 41 -6.16 1.67 -5.42
C LYS A 41 -5.65 2.54 -6.58
N MET A 42 -4.64 2.07 -7.32
CA MET A 42 -4.10 2.73 -8.51
C MET A 42 -4.89 2.40 -9.77
N LEU A 43 -5.22 1.13 -9.98
CA LEU A 43 -5.83 0.61 -11.20
C LEU A 43 -7.36 0.77 -11.23
N LYS A 44 -7.99 0.89 -10.06
CA LYS A 44 -9.44 0.85 -9.86
C LYS A 44 -10.10 -0.40 -10.45
N ASP A 45 -9.32 -1.47 -10.55
CA ASP A 45 -9.71 -2.77 -11.08
C ASP A 45 -8.97 -3.84 -10.28
N ARG A 46 -9.75 -4.68 -9.58
CA ARG A 46 -9.22 -5.74 -8.73
C ARG A 46 -8.57 -6.86 -9.54
N PHE A 47 -9.15 -7.24 -10.68
CA PHE A 47 -8.58 -8.30 -11.52
C PHE A 47 -7.25 -7.87 -12.11
N ALA A 48 -7.17 -6.62 -12.60
CA ALA A 48 -5.91 -6.06 -13.09
C ALA A 48 -4.85 -5.94 -11.98
N ALA A 49 -5.26 -5.61 -10.75
CA ALA A 49 -4.36 -5.55 -9.61
C ALA A 49 -3.78 -6.92 -9.26
N GLU A 50 -4.61 -7.95 -9.19
CA GLU A 50 -4.19 -9.33 -8.96
C GLU A 50 -3.23 -9.82 -10.07
N GLU A 51 -3.53 -9.54 -11.34
CA GLU A 51 -2.67 -9.88 -12.48
C GLU A 51 -1.29 -9.19 -12.38
N VAL A 52 -1.27 -7.90 -12.10
CA VAL A 52 -0.04 -7.12 -11.95
C VAL A 52 0.82 -7.68 -10.81
N VAL A 53 0.22 -7.96 -9.66
CA VAL A 53 0.94 -8.46 -8.49
C VAL A 53 1.41 -9.89 -8.69
N GLN A 54 0.62 -10.74 -9.36
CA GLN A 54 1.08 -12.07 -9.79
C GLN A 54 2.33 -11.97 -10.67
N GLY A 55 2.35 -11.04 -11.62
CA GLY A 55 3.53 -10.79 -12.45
C GLY A 55 4.77 -10.37 -11.64
N VAL A 56 4.59 -9.58 -10.59
CA VAL A 56 5.70 -9.22 -9.67
C VAL A 56 6.16 -10.42 -8.85
N MET A 57 5.24 -11.23 -8.32
CA MET A 57 5.58 -12.44 -7.57
C MET A 57 6.28 -13.47 -8.46
N LEU A 58 5.89 -13.60 -9.72
CA LEU A 58 6.57 -14.46 -10.68
C LEU A 58 8.00 -14.02 -10.94
N LYS A 59 8.27 -12.71 -11.07
CA LYS A 59 9.64 -12.19 -11.21
C LYS A 59 10.52 -12.51 -10.00
N VAL A 60 9.94 -12.47 -8.80
CA VAL A 60 10.62 -12.90 -7.57
C VAL A 60 10.92 -14.39 -7.62
N TRP A 61 9.94 -15.21 -8.01
CA TRP A 61 10.08 -16.66 -8.11
C TRP A 61 11.12 -17.10 -9.15
N GLU A 62 11.10 -16.47 -10.33
CA GLU A 62 12.01 -16.76 -11.45
C GLU A 62 13.41 -16.16 -11.25
N LYS A 63 13.68 -15.54 -10.09
CA LYS A 63 14.97 -14.91 -9.75
C LYS A 63 15.39 -13.81 -10.74
N GLN A 64 14.43 -13.21 -11.42
CA GLN A 64 14.62 -12.05 -12.29
C GLN A 64 14.57 -10.73 -11.50
N ALA A 65 14.40 -10.82 -10.18
CA ALA A 65 14.43 -9.70 -9.27
C ALA A 65 15.88 -9.35 -8.92
N ASP A 66 16.30 -8.15 -9.31
CA ASP A 66 17.54 -7.54 -8.81
C ASP A 66 17.25 -6.95 -7.43
N PHE A 67 17.49 -7.75 -6.38
CA PHE A 67 17.26 -7.31 -5.00
C PHE A 67 18.36 -6.36 -4.50
N GLU A 68 19.54 -6.35 -5.12
CA GLU A 68 20.68 -5.50 -4.72
C GLU A 68 20.46 -4.04 -5.11
N ALA A 69 19.68 -3.80 -6.17
CA ALA A 69 19.28 -2.46 -6.60
C ALA A 69 18.31 -1.75 -5.63
N PHE A 70 17.86 -2.39 -4.55
CA PHE A 70 16.87 -1.84 -3.63
C PHE A 70 17.31 -1.91 -2.17
N PRO A 71 16.94 -0.92 -1.34
CA PRO A 71 17.33 -0.89 0.07
C PRO A 71 16.64 -1.95 0.93
N SER A 72 15.59 -2.61 0.42
CA SER A 72 14.92 -3.74 1.09
C SER A 72 14.03 -4.50 0.10
N LEU A 73 13.73 -5.77 0.41
CA LEU A 73 12.74 -6.58 -0.30
C LEU A 73 11.37 -5.88 -0.37
N LYS A 74 10.96 -5.25 0.73
CA LYS A 74 9.71 -4.48 0.79
C LYS A 74 9.73 -3.33 -0.22
N ALA A 75 10.81 -2.55 -0.27
CA ALA A 75 10.94 -1.48 -1.25
C ALA A 75 10.88 -2.01 -2.69
N PHE A 76 11.60 -3.10 -2.98
CA PHE A 76 11.54 -3.78 -4.27
C PHE A 76 10.09 -4.15 -4.66
N LEU A 77 9.35 -4.80 -3.76
CA LEU A 77 8.00 -5.30 -4.02
C LEU A 77 7.01 -4.16 -4.33
N TYR A 78 7.03 -3.08 -3.54
CA TYR A 78 6.15 -1.92 -3.76
C TYR A 78 6.53 -1.15 -5.04
N ILE A 79 7.81 -0.91 -5.28
CA ILE A 79 8.27 -0.19 -6.49
C ILE A 79 7.96 -1.01 -7.74
N SER A 80 8.24 -2.31 -7.72
CA SER A 80 7.93 -3.21 -8.83
C SER A 80 6.43 -3.27 -9.11
N THR A 81 5.59 -3.37 -8.06
CA THR A 81 4.12 -3.38 -8.19
C THR A 81 3.60 -2.08 -8.76
N ARG A 82 4.11 -0.94 -8.29
CA ARG A 82 3.75 0.38 -8.83
C ARG A 82 4.13 0.49 -10.31
N ASN A 83 5.37 0.15 -10.66
CA ASN A 83 5.86 0.26 -12.03
C ASN A 83 5.10 -0.66 -12.97
N ALA A 84 4.78 -1.88 -12.54
CA ALA A 84 3.94 -2.79 -13.28
C ALA A 84 2.50 -2.27 -13.44
N SER A 85 1.94 -1.63 -12.42
CA SER A 85 0.62 -0.98 -12.49
C SER A 85 0.61 0.19 -13.48
N LEU A 86 1.63 1.05 -13.47
CA LEU A 86 1.76 2.14 -14.44
C LEU A 86 1.93 1.60 -15.86
N ASN A 87 2.77 0.59 -16.05
CA ASN A 87 2.94 -0.07 -17.34
C ASN A 87 1.63 -0.68 -17.85
N TYR A 88 0.81 -1.23 -16.96
CA TYR A 88 -0.52 -1.74 -17.29
C TYR A 88 -1.45 -0.60 -17.74
N LEU A 89 -1.52 0.51 -17.00
CA LEU A 89 -2.32 1.68 -17.38
C LEU A 89 -1.86 2.28 -18.70
N ASP A 90 -0.56 2.40 -18.93
CA ASP A 90 0.00 2.87 -20.19
C ASP A 90 -0.34 1.93 -21.35
N LYS A 91 -0.31 0.60 -21.12
CA LYS A 91 -0.73 -0.39 -22.13
C LYS A 91 -2.22 -0.25 -22.42
N LEU A 92 -3.06 -0.11 -21.41
CA LEU A 92 -4.51 0.08 -21.55
C LEU A 92 -4.81 1.39 -22.28
N GLN A 93 -4.10 2.47 -21.95
CA GLN A 93 -4.21 3.75 -22.63
C GLN A 93 -3.73 3.66 -24.07
N ARG A 94 -2.61 2.98 -24.36
CA ARG A 94 -2.15 2.71 -25.74
C ARG A 94 -3.14 1.83 -26.51
N GLN A 95 -3.78 0.85 -25.88
CA GLN A 95 -4.84 0.05 -26.50
C GLN A 95 -6.05 0.92 -26.83
N ARG A 96 -6.52 1.74 -25.88
CA ARG A 96 -7.60 2.71 -26.10
C ARG A 96 -7.26 3.75 -27.17
N ARG A 97 -6.02 4.24 -27.20
CA ARG A 97 -5.49 5.16 -28.22
C ARG A 97 -5.34 4.49 -29.57
N ARG A 98 -4.90 3.24 -29.66
CA ARG A 98 -4.91 2.46 -30.91
C ARG A 98 -6.32 2.20 -31.39
N GLN A 99 -7.28 2.06 -30.49
CA GLN A 99 -8.71 1.95 -30.79
C GLN A 99 -9.34 3.31 -31.17
N SER A 100 -8.67 4.43 -30.84
CA SER A 100 -9.10 5.80 -31.12
C SER A 100 -8.32 6.47 -32.26
N GLU A 101 -7.25 5.83 -32.75
CA GLU A 101 -6.29 6.23 -33.78
C GLU A 101 -5.65 7.64 -33.62
N LEU A 102 -4.30 7.69 -33.62
CA LEU A 102 -3.45 8.90 -33.76
C LEU A 102 -3.29 9.80 -32.50
N GLU A 103 -2.07 10.34 -32.32
CA GLU A 103 -1.64 11.43 -31.41
C GLU A 103 -0.95 11.08 -30.04
N ASP A 104 0.35 11.45 -30.06
CA ASP A 104 1.44 11.68 -29.08
C ASP A 104 1.49 11.06 -27.67
N ALA A 105 2.62 10.38 -27.40
CA ALA A 105 3.02 9.89 -26.09
C ALA A 105 4.12 10.79 -25.47
N SER A 106 3.95 11.16 -24.20
CA SER A 106 4.99 11.79 -23.38
C SER A 106 5.43 10.85 -22.25
N PRO A 107 6.73 10.69 -21.97
CA PRO A 107 7.23 9.84 -20.89
C PRO A 107 7.05 10.49 -19.51
N ALA A 108 6.74 9.68 -18.49
CA ALA A 108 6.64 10.12 -17.10
C ALA A 108 8.02 10.59 -16.56
N SER A 109 8.05 11.78 -15.95
CA SER A 109 9.27 12.43 -15.43
C SER A 109 9.78 11.83 -14.11
N GLU A 110 11.07 11.99 -13.80
CA GLU A 110 11.72 11.57 -12.54
C GLU A 110 11.04 12.13 -11.28
N GLU A 111 10.37 13.27 -11.39
CA GLU A 111 9.57 13.88 -10.32
C GLU A 111 8.39 13.00 -9.88
N ILE A 112 7.81 12.24 -10.81
CA ILE A 112 6.73 11.27 -10.53
C ILE A 112 7.28 10.05 -9.79
N ILE A 113 8.56 9.70 -9.98
CA ILE A 113 9.23 8.57 -9.32
C ILE A 113 9.58 8.95 -7.88
N LEU A 114 10.24 10.09 -7.67
CA LEU A 114 10.58 10.61 -6.34
C LEU A 114 9.34 10.80 -5.47
N SER A 115 8.29 11.44 -6.01
CA SER A 115 7.03 11.65 -5.27
C SER A 115 6.33 10.35 -4.86
N SER A 116 6.60 9.24 -5.55
CA SER A 116 5.97 7.96 -5.26
C SER A 116 6.72 7.14 -4.22
N ILE A 117 8.05 7.26 -4.17
CA ILE A 117 8.86 6.68 -3.09
C ILE A 117 8.49 7.37 -1.76
N PHE A 118 8.38 8.69 -1.75
CA PHE A 118 7.91 9.45 -0.58
C PHE A 118 6.51 9.04 -0.12
N LYS A 119 5.58 8.79 -1.06
CA LYS A 119 4.23 8.32 -0.72
C LYS A 119 4.23 6.92 -0.11
N ALA A 120 5.08 6.01 -0.59
CA ALA A 120 5.17 4.65 -0.05
C ALA A 120 5.73 4.63 1.38
N GLU A 121 6.75 5.45 1.64
CA GLU A 121 7.31 5.64 2.98
C GLU A 121 6.29 6.27 3.94
N ALA A 122 5.61 7.32 3.50
CA ALA A 122 4.56 7.96 4.27
C ALA A 122 3.39 7.00 4.59
N MET A 123 2.99 6.18 3.62
CA MET A 123 1.94 5.19 3.80
C MET A 123 2.33 4.13 4.84
N ARG A 124 3.59 3.69 4.84
CA ARG A 124 4.12 2.77 5.85
C ARG A 124 4.08 3.39 7.24
N GLU A 125 4.52 4.64 7.36
CA GLU A 125 4.50 5.38 8.62
C GLU A 125 3.07 5.47 9.18
N ILE A 126 2.10 5.77 8.31
CA ILE A 126 0.67 5.83 8.67
C ILE A 126 0.16 4.48 9.20
N TYR A 127 0.41 3.38 8.49
CA TYR A 127 -0.04 2.06 8.94
C TYR A 127 0.56 1.66 10.29
N ASN A 128 1.87 1.85 10.46
CA ASN A 128 2.56 1.56 11.72
C ASN A 128 2.01 2.41 12.88
N ALA A 129 1.71 3.69 12.64
CA ALA A 129 1.14 4.56 13.66
C ALA A 129 -0.30 4.18 14.02
N ILE A 130 -1.10 3.71 13.05
CA ILE A 130 -2.46 3.20 13.31
C ILE A 130 -2.41 1.96 14.20
N GLU A 131 -1.46 1.04 13.96
CA GLU A 131 -1.27 -0.15 14.79
C GLU A 131 -0.91 0.20 16.25
N GLN A 132 -0.19 1.29 16.48
CA GLN A 132 0.14 1.76 17.83
C GLN A 132 -1.04 2.40 18.58
N LEU A 133 -2.16 2.65 17.91
CA LEU A 133 -3.34 3.20 18.57
C LEU A 133 -4.00 2.18 19.50
N PRO A 134 -4.59 2.62 20.63
CA PRO A 134 -5.53 1.82 21.39
C PRO A 134 -6.64 1.25 20.49
N GLU A 135 -7.06 0.02 20.77
CA GLU A 135 -7.95 -0.78 19.90
C GLU A 135 -9.18 -0.02 19.41
N LYS A 136 -9.86 0.71 20.31
CA LYS A 136 -11.04 1.53 19.98
C LYS A 136 -10.78 2.60 18.91
N TYR A 137 -9.59 3.19 18.89
CA TYR A 137 -9.20 4.21 17.91
C TYR A 137 -8.66 3.58 16.64
N ARG A 138 -7.87 2.51 16.78
CA ARG A 138 -7.34 1.73 15.66
C ARG A 138 -8.47 1.27 14.75
N LYS A 139 -9.50 0.63 15.31
CA LYS A 139 -10.61 0.04 14.56
C LYS A 139 -11.38 1.08 13.72
N ILE A 140 -11.58 2.28 14.25
CA ILE A 140 -12.18 3.40 13.50
C ILE A 140 -11.25 3.90 12.40
N MET A 141 -9.95 4.02 12.69
CA MET A 141 -8.98 4.48 11.69
C MET A 141 -8.81 3.46 10.58
N GLU A 142 -8.77 2.17 10.86
CA GLU A 142 -8.76 1.10 9.86
C GLU A 142 -10.00 1.20 8.96
N MET A 143 -11.21 1.22 9.53
CA MET A 143 -12.42 1.35 8.71
C MET A 143 -12.47 2.66 7.90
N SER A 144 -12.00 3.76 8.47
CA SER A 144 -12.03 5.05 7.76
C SER A 144 -10.93 5.20 6.71
N PHE A 145 -9.77 4.56 6.90
CA PHE A 145 -8.59 4.74 6.07
C PHE A 145 -8.36 3.57 5.09
N ARG A 146 -8.53 2.33 5.56
CA ARG A 146 -8.40 1.11 4.74
C ARG A 146 -9.69 0.85 3.97
N ASP A 147 -10.83 0.89 4.66
CA ASP A 147 -12.13 0.51 4.08
C ASP A 147 -12.88 1.71 3.48
N GLU A 148 -12.33 2.93 3.61
CA GLU A 148 -12.90 4.20 3.13
C GLU A 148 -14.33 4.49 3.62
N LEU A 149 -14.74 3.88 4.74
CA LEU A 149 -16.08 4.05 5.30
C LEU A 149 -16.29 5.45 5.86
N LYS A 150 -17.49 5.99 5.62
CA LYS A 150 -17.97 7.23 6.22
C LYS A 150 -18.31 7.01 7.69
N VAL A 151 -18.33 8.10 8.45
CA VAL A 151 -18.61 8.06 9.89
C VAL A 151 -19.94 7.34 10.21
N ASN A 152 -20.97 7.57 9.42
CA ASN A 152 -22.27 6.92 9.59
C ASN A 152 -22.18 5.40 9.35
N GLU A 153 -21.48 4.97 8.30
CA GLU A 153 -21.28 3.54 8.00
C GLU A 153 -20.48 2.83 9.10
N ILE A 154 -19.49 3.52 9.69
CA ILE A 154 -18.73 3.01 10.83
C ILE A 154 -19.62 2.92 12.09
N ALA A 155 -20.47 3.93 12.32
CA ALA A 155 -21.39 3.96 13.45
C ALA A 155 -22.37 2.79 13.39
N ASP A 156 -22.95 2.54 12.21
CA ASP A 156 -23.85 1.42 11.96
C ASP A 156 -23.12 0.08 12.15
N ARG A 157 -21.93 -0.07 11.55
CA ARG A 157 -21.14 -1.30 11.61
C ARG A 157 -20.66 -1.66 13.01
N LEU A 158 -20.36 -0.66 13.84
CA LEU A 158 -19.96 -0.86 15.23
C LEU A 158 -21.14 -0.81 16.21
N SER A 159 -22.34 -0.49 15.73
CA SER A 159 -23.53 -0.26 16.57
C SER A 159 -23.26 0.73 17.71
N ILE A 160 -22.57 1.83 17.40
CA ILE A 160 -22.26 2.92 18.34
C ILE A 160 -22.76 4.26 17.80
N PRO A 161 -23.03 5.27 18.66
CA PRO A 161 -23.49 6.57 18.19
C PRO A 161 -22.49 7.24 17.24
N VAL A 162 -22.99 7.89 16.19
CA VAL A 162 -22.20 8.69 15.22
C VAL A 162 -21.28 9.70 15.92
N ASN A 163 -21.80 10.36 16.97
CA ASN A 163 -21.02 11.28 17.80
C ASN A 163 -19.84 10.61 18.53
N THR A 164 -19.99 9.34 18.91
CA THR A 164 -18.90 8.55 19.50
C THR A 164 -17.83 8.25 18.45
N VAL A 165 -18.22 7.91 17.22
CA VAL A 165 -17.28 7.72 16.10
C VAL A 165 -16.50 9.00 15.81
N HIS A 166 -17.18 10.16 15.74
CA HIS A 166 -16.51 11.46 15.58
C HIS A 166 -15.49 11.72 16.69
N LYS A 167 -15.88 11.57 17.96
CA LYS A 167 -14.98 11.80 19.10
C LYS A 167 -13.77 10.87 19.07
N GLN A 168 -13.98 9.59 18.78
CA GLN A 168 -12.90 8.60 18.71
C GLN A 168 -11.99 8.84 17.51
N LYS A 169 -12.52 9.22 16.34
CA LYS A 169 -11.75 9.62 15.16
C LYS A 169 -10.89 10.86 15.43
N THR A 170 -11.45 11.88 16.09
CA THR A 170 -10.68 13.07 16.50
C THR A 170 -9.55 12.72 17.46
N ARG A 171 -9.81 11.86 18.46
CA ARG A 171 -8.76 11.40 19.38
C ARG A 171 -7.68 10.59 18.68
N ALA A 172 -8.07 9.73 17.73
CA ALA A 172 -7.15 8.99 16.90
C ALA A 172 -6.24 9.92 16.08
N LEU A 173 -6.80 10.93 15.41
CA LEU A 173 -6.05 11.92 14.64
C LEU A 173 -5.06 12.72 15.50
N LEU A 174 -5.45 13.09 16.72
CA LEU A 174 -4.54 13.78 17.65
C LEU A 174 -3.38 12.89 18.11
N SER A 175 -3.62 11.59 18.30
CA SER A 175 -2.56 10.62 18.60
C SER A 175 -1.64 10.41 17.38
N LEU A 176 -2.22 10.23 16.19
CA LEU A 176 -1.45 10.05 14.95
C LEU A 176 -0.62 11.28 14.60
N LYS A 177 -1.09 12.50 14.87
CA LYS A 177 -0.31 13.73 14.70
C LYS A 177 1.00 13.73 15.50
N LYS A 178 1.05 13.04 16.64
CA LYS A 178 2.25 12.93 17.48
C LYS A 178 3.19 11.81 17.03
N LEU A 179 2.66 10.81 16.34
CA LEU A 179 3.39 9.61 15.90
C LEU A 179 3.90 9.73 14.47
N LEU A 180 3.31 10.61 13.67
CA LEU A 180 3.61 10.79 12.25
C LEU A 180 4.44 12.04 11.98
N SER A 181 5.33 11.94 11.01
CA SER A 181 5.96 13.07 10.36
C SER A 181 4.91 13.99 9.72
N THR A 182 5.24 15.27 9.59
CA THR A 182 4.34 16.28 9.02
C THR A 182 3.81 15.88 7.64
N LYS A 183 4.67 15.29 6.79
CA LYS A 183 4.32 14.87 5.44
C LYS A 183 3.33 13.69 5.45
N SER A 184 3.58 12.69 6.29
CA SER A 184 2.69 11.53 6.44
C SER A 184 1.35 11.90 7.07
N PHE A 185 1.36 12.81 8.04
CA PHE A 185 0.13 13.34 8.60
C PHE A 185 -0.70 14.12 7.57
N GLN A 186 -0.07 14.93 6.72
CA GLN A 186 -0.75 15.61 5.61
C GLN A 186 -1.36 14.62 4.61
N LEU A 187 -0.61 13.56 4.25
CA LEU A 187 -1.11 12.51 3.36
C LEU A 187 -2.31 11.76 3.97
N LEU A 188 -2.27 11.49 5.28
CA LEU A 188 -3.40 10.90 6.00
C LEU A 188 -4.65 11.79 5.93
N LEU A 189 -4.50 13.11 6.12
CA LEU A 189 -5.63 14.04 6.08
C LEU A 189 -6.28 14.13 4.69
N THR A 190 -5.47 14.11 3.62
CA THR A 190 -5.99 14.11 2.24
C THR A 190 -6.72 12.81 1.91
N ALA A 191 -6.18 11.66 2.36
CA ALA A 191 -6.83 10.36 2.18
C ALA A 191 -8.18 10.25 2.92
N LEU A 192 -8.30 10.88 4.08
CA LEU A 192 -9.53 10.86 4.88
C LEU A 192 -10.59 11.88 4.42
N LYS A 193 -10.32 12.65 3.35
CA LYS A 193 -11.18 13.73 2.84
C LYS A 193 -11.53 14.75 3.94
N VAL A 194 -10.54 15.14 4.75
CA VAL A 194 -10.70 16.11 5.85
C VAL A 194 -10.44 17.56 5.38
N ILE A 195 -10.25 17.79 4.07
CA ILE A 195 -10.12 19.09 3.44
C ILE A 195 -10.96 19.09 2.16
#